data_AF-A0AA40VMU8-F1
#
_entry.id   AF-A0AA40VMU8-F1
#
_cell.length_a   1.000
_cell.length_b   1.000
_cell.length_c   1.000
_cell.angle_alpha   90.00
_cell.angle_beta   90.00
_cell.angle_gamma   90.00
#
_symmetry.space_group_name_H-M   'P 1'
#
loop_
_entity.id
_entity.type
_entity.pdbx_description
1 polymer ?
#
loop_
_entity_poly.entity_id
_entity_poly.type
_entity_poly.pdbx_seq_one_letter_code
_entity_poly.pdbx_strand_id
1 'polypeptide(L)'
;MADRVGISEAGLLHHFPSKSALLAAALDRRDKQAELVIDFDASGPEILRGLIRVVEQNATTPGVVDLFCLLSSEATSPKHPAHDYFVKRYEYARSSIRRAFEKLRDDGLLREGVTAERASVATIALMDGLQVQWLLDRQALDMATELKALLALLVRMDFHDASGSRI
;
A
#
# COMPACT_ATOMS: atom_id res chain seq x y z
N MET A 1 -20.45 -6.02 -11.88
CA MET A 1 -19.25 -6.60 -12.51
C MET A 1 -18.96 -7.92 -11.83
N ALA A 2 -19.68 -8.99 -12.20
CA ALA A 2 -19.50 -10.34 -11.65
C ALA A 2 -19.46 -11.36 -12.80
N ASP A 3 -18.64 -11.07 -13.81
CA ASP A 3 -18.47 -11.97 -14.96
C ASP A 3 -17.01 -11.98 -15.36
N ARG A 4 -16.24 -12.89 -14.74
CA ARG A 4 -15.01 -13.51 -15.27
C ARG A 4 -14.31 -14.37 -14.21
N VAL A 5 -14.93 -15.47 -13.78
CA VAL A 5 -14.29 -16.76 -13.49
C VAL A 5 -15.42 -17.79 -13.49
N GLY A 6 -15.27 -18.94 -14.18
CA GLY A 6 -16.27 -20.01 -14.26
C GLY A 6 -16.49 -20.78 -12.95
N ILE A 7 -16.73 -20.07 -11.84
CA ILE A 7 -17.17 -20.62 -10.57
C ILE A 7 -18.47 -19.87 -10.23
N SER A 8 -19.56 -20.60 -9.98
CA SER A 8 -20.82 -19.98 -9.58
C SER A 8 -20.65 -19.23 -8.26
N GLU A 9 -21.39 -18.13 -8.07
CA GLU A 9 -21.40 -17.35 -6.82
C GLU A 9 -21.67 -18.25 -5.59
N ALA A 10 -22.48 -19.30 -5.76
CA ALA A 10 -22.75 -20.32 -4.76
C ALA A 10 -21.55 -21.24 -4.41
N GLY A 11 -20.67 -21.54 -5.37
CA GLY A 11 -19.49 -22.38 -5.15
C GLY A 11 -18.37 -21.69 -4.38
N LEU A 12 -18.22 -20.36 -4.56
CA LEU A 12 -17.24 -19.55 -3.82
C LEU A 12 -17.66 -19.29 -2.37
N LEU A 13 -18.97 -19.10 -2.12
CA LEU A 13 -19.50 -18.91 -0.76
C LEU A 13 -19.47 -20.18 0.10
N HIS A 14 -19.25 -21.37 -0.48
CA HIS A 14 -19.03 -22.59 0.30
C HIS A 14 -17.68 -22.61 1.02
N HIS A 15 -16.68 -21.86 0.54
CA HIS A 15 -15.38 -21.71 1.19
C HIS A 15 -15.26 -20.44 2.05
N PHE A 16 -16.11 -19.44 1.82
CA PHE A 16 -16.05 -18.17 2.53
C PHE A 16 -17.39 -17.86 3.20
N PRO A 17 -17.39 -17.55 4.51
CA PRO A 17 -18.63 -17.34 5.27
C PRO A 17 -19.42 -16.10 4.83
N SER A 18 -18.82 -15.22 4.01
CA SER A 18 -19.50 -14.07 3.42
C SER A 18 -18.76 -13.55 2.18
N LYS A 19 -19.44 -12.70 1.40
CA LYS A 19 -18.83 -11.95 0.28
C LYS A 19 -17.65 -11.08 0.74
N SER A 20 -17.75 -10.44 1.90
CA SER A 20 -16.64 -9.65 2.47
C SER A 20 -15.44 -10.52 2.83
N ALA A 21 -15.66 -11.76 3.30
CA ALA A 21 -14.57 -12.71 3.58
C ALA A 21 -13.90 -13.20 2.29
N LEU A 22 -14.68 -13.47 1.23
CA LEU A 22 -14.15 -13.79 -0.10
C LEU A 22 -13.30 -12.65 -0.66
N LEU A 23 -13.80 -11.42 -0.56
CA LEU A 23 -13.10 -10.24 -1.07
C LEU A 23 -11.83 -9.93 -0.25
N ALA A 24 -11.84 -10.15 1.06
CA ALA A 24 -10.64 -10.06 1.89
C ALA A 24 -9.60 -11.11 1.49
N ALA A 25 -10.01 -12.35 1.19
CA ALA A 25 -9.09 -13.37 0.68
C ALA A 25 -8.53 -13.03 -0.71
N ALA A 26 -9.32 -12.36 -1.55
CA ALA A 26 -8.84 -11.82 -2.82
C ALA A 26 -7.78 -10.72 -2.61
N LEU A 27 -7.98 -9.85 -1.62
CA LEU A 27 -6.98 -8.85 -1.22
C LEU A 27 -5.71 -9.50 -0.66
N ASP A 28 -5.82 -10.51 0.21
CA ASP A 28 -4.66 -11.26 0.74
C ASP A 28 -3.80 -11.87 -0.37
N ARG A 29 -4.44 -12.49 -1.38
CA ARG A 29 -3.72 -13.03 -2.53
C ARG A 29 -2.99 -11.94 -3.33
N ARG A 30 -3.59 -10.76 -3.48
CA ARG A 30 -2.98 -9.61 -4.17
C ARG A 30 -1.84 -9.01 -3.34
N ASP A 31 -2.00 -8.94 -2.04
CA ASP A 31 -0.95 -8.44 -1.14
C ASP A 31 0.30 -9.32 -1.20
N LYS A 32 0.12 -10.65 -1.19
CA LYS A 32 1.23 -11.60 -1.42
C LYS A 32 1.92 -11.42 -2.77
N GLN A 33 1.21 -10.91 -3.79
CA GLN A 33 1.83 -10.55 -5.07
C GLN A 33 2.56 -9.20 -5.00
N ALA A 34 2.04 -8.23 -4.24
CA ALA A 34 2.71 -6.95 -4.00
C ALA A 34 3.98 -7.11 -3.14
N GLU A 35 4.01 -8.08 -2.23
CA GLU A 35 5.22 -8.48 -1.49
C GLU A 35 6.35 -8.96 -2.42
N LEU A 36 6.04 -9.41 -3.64
CA LEU A 36 7.06 -9.73 -4.65
C LEU A 36 7.67 -8.47 -5.30
N VAL A 37 7.03 -7.31 -5.16
CA VAL A 37 7.48 -6.03 -5.75
C VAL A 37 8.44 -5.29 -4.81
N ILE A 38 8.34 -5.54 -3.50
CA ILE A 38 9.18 -4.94 -2.47
C ILE A 38 9.99 -6.05 -1.80
N ASP A 39 11.29 -6.08 -2.08
CA ASP A 39 12.23 -6.82 -1.27
C ASP A 39 12.44 -6.08 0.07
N PHE A 40 11.81 -6.56 1.13
CA PHE A 40 11.91 -5.96 2.47
C PHE A 40 13.25 -6.24 3.17
N ASP A 41 14.07 -7.13 2.61
CA ASP A 41 15.43 -7.39 3.07
C ASP A 41 16.44 -6.42 2.43
N ALA A 42 16.07 -5.76 1.34
CA ALA A 42 16.86 -4.73 0.66
C ALA A 42 17.18 -3.50 1.54
N SER A 43 17.96 -2.58 0.99
CA SER A 43 18.31 -1.32 1.67
C SER A 43 17.08 -0.43 1.89
N GLY A 44 17.13 0.43 2.91
CA GLY A 44 16.05 1.38 3.18
C GLY A 44 15.64 2.24 1.97
N PRO A 45 16.59 2.82 1.20
CA PRO A 45 16.29 3.52 -0.05
C PRO A 45 15.56 2.67 -1.10
N GLU A 46 15.94 1.40 -1.27
CA GLU A 46 15.31 0.49 -2.22
C GLU A 46 13.88 0.16 -1.84
N ILE A 47 13.61 -0.03 -0.54
CA ILE A 47 12.27 -0.26 -0.02
C ILE A 47 11.37 0.96 -0.28
N LEU A 48 11.85 2.18 0.00
CA LEU A 48 11.06 3.39 -0.29
C LEU A 48 10.76 3.57 -1.78
N ARG A 49 11.73 3.28 -2.66
CA ARG A 49 11.48 3.23 -4.11
C ARG A 49 10.49 2.13 -4.49
N GLY A 50 10.49 1.00 -3.78
CA GLY A 50 9.50 -0.06 -3.91
C GLY A 50 8.08 0.39 -3.59
N LEU A 51 7.90 1.16 -2.51
CA LEU A 51 6.59 1.74 -2.17
C LEU A 51 6.06 2.65 -3.28
N ILE A 52 6.92 3.48 -3.86
CA ILE A 52 6.56 4.33 -5.01
C ILE A 52 6.09 3.47 -6.19
N ARG A 53 6.85 2.42 -6.55
CA ARG A 53 6.46 1.50 -7.63
C ARG A 53 5.12 0.81 -7.37
N VAL A 54 4.82 0.45 -6.12
CA VAL A 54 3.52 -0.12 -5.74
C VAL A 54 2.40 0.90 -5.98
N VAL A 55 2.61 2.17 -5.63
CA VAL A 55 1.61 3.22 -5.89
C VAL A 55 1.41 3.47 -7.39
N GLU A 56 2.48 3.49 -8.17
CA GLU A 56 2.42 3.60 -9.64
C GLU A 56 1.63 2.42 -10.26
N GLN A 57 1.88 1.19 -9.79
CA GLN A 57 1.11 0.02 -10.22
C GLN A 57 -0.37 0.11 -9.83
N ASN A 58 -0.66 0.59 -8.63
CA ASN A 58 -2.03 0.78 -8.14
C ASN A 58 -2.82 1.75 -9.04
N ALA A 59 -2.18 2.82 -9.53
CA ALA A 59 -2.79 3.76 -10.46
C ALA A 59 -3.19 3.11 -11.80
N THR A 60 -2.57 2.00 -12.18
CA THR A 60 -2.95 1.22 -13.39
C THR A 60 -4.05 0.18 -13.14
N THR A 61 -4.37 -0.11 -11.86
CA THR A 61 -5.34 -1.16 -11.48
C THR A 61 -6.43 -0.64 -10.52
N PRO A 62 -7.33 0.25 -11.00
CA PRO A 62 -8.27 0.96 -10.11
C PRO A 62 -9.22 0.04 -9.32
N GLY A 63 -9.66 -1.08 -9.90
CA GLY A 63 -10.63 -1.97 -9.26
C GLY A 63 -10.14 -2.61 -7.97
N VAL A 64 -8.81 -2.80 -7.83
CA VAL A 64 -8.25 -3.38 -6.59
C VAL A 64 -8.04 -2.30 -5.53
N VAL A 65 -7.76 -1.06 -5.95
CA VAL A 65 -7.71 0.10 -5.05
C VAL A 65 -9.11 0.39 -4.49
N ASP A 66 -10.13 0.37 -5.34
CA ASP A 66 -11.54 0.50 -4.94
C ASP A 66 -11.94 -0.55 -3.91
N LEU A 67 -11.63 -1.82 -4.19
CA LEU A 67 -11.92 -2.91 -3.27
C LEU A 67 -11.23 -2.74 -1.90
N PHE A 68 -9.97 -2.31 -1.91
CA PHE A 68 -9.22 -2.04 -0.68
C PHE A 68 -9.84 -0.88 0.13
N CYS A 69 -10.14 0.25 -0.50
CA CYS A 69 -10.75 1.40 0.15
C CYS A 69 -12.12 1.08 0.77
N LEU A 70 -12.95 0.33 0.04
CA LEU A 70 -14.26 -0.09 0.54
C LEU A 70 -14.11 -1.01 1.76
N LEU A 71 -13.34 -2.09 1.63
CA LEU A 71 -13.24 -3.09 2.71
C LEU A 71 -12.46 -2.59 3.92
N SER A 72 -11.43 -1.76 3.74
CA SER A 72 -10.66 -1.20 4.87
C SER A 72 -11.55 -0.32 5.75
N SER A 73 -12.45 0.45 5.15
CA SER A 73 -13.44 1.26 5.86
C SER A 73 -14.48 0.42 6.61
N GLU A 74 -15.09 -0.56 5.94
CA GLU A 74 -16.08 -1.46 6.57
C GLU A 74 -15.48 -2.32 7.68
N ALA A 75 -14.23 -2.76 7.50
CA ALA A 75 -13.49 -3.59 8.45
C ALA A 75 -13.03 -2.85 9.71
N THR A 76 -13.25 -1.54 9.83
CA THR A 76 -13.02 -0.80 11.09
C THR A 76 -13.89 -1.30 12.23
N SER A 77 -15.06 -1.89 11.91
CA SER A 77 -15.92 -2.54 12.89
C SER A 77 -15.31 -3.88 13.34
N PRO A 78 -15.12 -4.12 14.65
CA PRO A 78 -14.63 -5.41 15.16
C PRO A 78 -15.53 -6.61 14.85
N LYS A 79 -16.79 -6.36 14.45
CA LYS A 79 -17.74 -7.40 14.06
C LYS A 79 -17.66 -7.77 12.58
N HIS A 80 -16.91 -7.02 11.78
CA HIS A 80 -16.81 -7.26 10.35
C HIS A 80 -15.96 -8.51 10.07
N PRO A 81 -16.38 -9.42 9.18
CA PRO A 81 -15.64 -10.66 8.90
C PRO A 81 -14.19 -10.47 8.42
N ALA A 82 -13.86 -9.31 7.85
CA ALA A 82 -12.51 -8.98 7.41
C ALA A 82 -11.66 -8.20 8.43
N HIS A 83 -12.18 -7.92 9.63
CA HIS A 83 -11.50 -7.08 10.64
C HIS A 83 -10.09 -7.58 10.95
N ASP A 84 -9.97 -8.86 11.35
CA ASP A 84 -8.69 -9.46 11.73
C ASP A 84 -7.66 -9.46 10.59
N TYR A 85 -8.12 -9.59 9.34
CA TYR A 85 -7.25 -9.49 8.18
C TYR A 85 -6.65 -8.09 8.07
N PHE A 86 -7.46 -7.02 8.17
CA PHE A 86 -6.96 -5.65 8.09
C PHE A 86 -6.07 -5.29 9.29
N VAL A 87 -6.39 -5.76 10.50
CA VAL A 87 -5.53 -5.56 11.68
C VAL A 87 -4.13 -6.13 11.41
N LYS A 88 -4.03 -7.41 11.03
CA LYS A 88 -2.75 -8.08 10.73
C LYS A 88 -2.02 -7.43 9.56
N ARG A 89 -2.76 -7.05 8.52
CA ARG A 89 -2.20 -6.35 7.36
C ARG A 89 -1.55 -5.03 7.75
N TYR A 90 -2.26 -4.20 8.50
CA TYR A 90 -1.74 -2.90 8.94
C TYR A 90 -0.57 -3.04 9.92
N GLU A 91 -0.58 -4.05 10.79
CA GLU A 91 0.56 -4.38 11.65
C GLU A 91 1.80 -4.74 10.83
N TYR A 92 1.63 -5.60 9.82
CA TYR A 92 2.70 -5.97 8.90
C TYR A 92 3.23 -4.75 8.14
N ALA A 93 2.34 -3.96 7.53
CA ALA A 93 2.72 -2.76 6.78
C ALA A 93 3.49 -1.75 7.66
N ARG A 94 2.97 -1.43 8.86
CA ARG A 94 3.66 -0.54 9.82
C ARG A 94 5.02 -1.09 10.19
N SER A 95 5.11 -2.38 10.50
CA SER A 95 6.38 -2.99 10.90
C SER A 95 7.41 -2.98 9.77
N SER A 96 7.01 -3.31 8.55
CA SER A 96 7.90 -3.38 7.39
C SER A 96 8.39 -2.00 6.95
N ILE A 97 7.50 -1.01 6.91
CA ILE A 97 7.87 0.37 6.57
C ILE A 97 8.72 0.99 7.69
N ARG A 98 8.41 0.73 8.97
CA ARG A 98 9.25 1.17 10.09
C ARG A 98 10.68 0.63 9.97
N ARG A 99 10.86 -0.66 9.67
CA ARG A 99 12.20 -1.24 9.46
C ARG A 99 12.97 -0.54 8.33
N ALA A 100 12.30 -0.13 7.26
CA ALA A 100 12.93 0.63 6.19
C ALA A 100 13.46 2.00 6.67
N PHE A 101 12.66 2.70 7.48
CA PHE A 101 13.09 3.96 8.10
C PHE A 101 14.15 3.79 9.19
N GLU A 102 14.17 2.66 9.90
CA GLU A 102 15.25 2.30 10.83
C GLU A 102 16.57 2.11 10.07
N LYS A 103 16.57 1.37 8.96
CA LYS A 103 17.74 1.25 8.07
C LYS A 103 18.22 2.63 7.58
N LEU A 104 17.32 3.47 7.11
CA LEU A 104 17.66 4.84 6.67
C LEU A 104 18.22 5.72 7.79
N ARG A 105 17.74 5.55 9.02
CA ARG A 105 18.30 6.25 10.18
C ARG A 105 19.73 5.79 10.43
N ASP A 106 19.97 4.48 10.40
CA ASP A 106 21.28 3.89 10.66
C ASP A 106 22.28 4.29 9.56
N ASP A 107 21.81 4.54 8.35
CA ASP A 107 22.57 5.11 7.22
C ASP A 107 22.72 6.65 7.28
N GLY A 108 22.16 7.33 8.29
CA GLY A 108 22.22 8.80 8.42
C GLY A 108 21.32 9.58 7.44
N LEU A 109 20.42 8.87 6.74
CA LEU A 109 19.51 9.41 5.73
C LEU A 109 18.15 9.83 6.29
N LEU A 110 17.77 9.42 7.51
CA LEU A 110 16.56 9.94 8.16
C LEU A 110 16.77 11.40 8.61
N ARG A 111 15.80 12.29 8.35
CA ARG A 111 15.90 13.69 8.76
C ARG A 111 15.81 13.85 10.27
N GLU A 112 16.45 14.91 10.78
CA GLU A 112 16.44 15.26 12.20
C GLU A 112 15.01 15.52 12.69
N GLY A 113 14.69 15.07 13.91
CA GLY A 113 13.36 15.19 14.50
C GLY A 113 12.32 14.18 13.98
N VAL A 114 12.65 13.39 12.94
CA VAL A 114 11.78 12.32 12.44
C VAL A 114 12.17 10.99 13.09
N THR A 115 11.19 10.30 13.68
CA THR A 115 11.34 8.93 14.15
C THR A 115 10.85 7.95 13.09
N ALA A 116 11.47 6.78 12.97
CA ALA A 116 11.03 5.73 12.04
C ALA A 116 9.56 5.31 12.25
N GLU A 117 9.08 5.27 13.49
CA GLU A 117 7.68 4.98 13.82
C GLU A 117 6.74 6.03 13.21
N ARG A 118 6.92 7.31 13.52
CA ARG A 118 6.11 8.40 12.96
C ARG A 118 6.15 8.46 11.44
N ALA A 119 7.34 8.26 10.85
CA ALA A 119 7.49 8.19 9.40
C ALA A 119 6.66 7.06 8.81
N SER A 120 6.69 5.86 9.41
CA SER A 120 5.89 4.73 8.93
C SER A 120 4.39 4.97 8.98
N VAL A 121 3.88 5.56 10.07
CA VAL A 121 2.46 5.89 10.22
C VAL A 121 2.06 6.97 9.21
N ALA A 122 2.86 8.03 9.05
CA ALA A 122 2.58 9.11 8.12
C ALA A 122 2.55 8.61 6.66
N THR A 123 3.50 7.77 6.27
CA THR A 123 3.55 7.18 4.93
C THR A 123 2.29 6.36 4.62
N ILE A 124 1.88 5.47 5.55
CA ILE A 124 0.67 4.65 5.35
C ILE A 124 -0.58 5.52 5.29
N ALA A 125 -0.73 6.46 6.23
CA ALA A 125 -1.89 7.34 6.29
C ALA A 125 -2.04 8.19 5.01
N LEU A 126 -0.93 8.70 4.47
CA LEU A 126 -0.95 9.42 3.20
C LEU A 126 -1.38 8.49 2.06
N MET A 127 -0.78 7.30 1.95
CA MET A 127 -1.10 6.35 0.87
C MET A 127 -2.58 5.95 0.88
N ASP A 128 -3.17 5.73 2.05
CA ASP A 128 -4.59 5.40 2.17
C ASP A 128 -5.47 6.60 1.75
N GLY A 129 -5.13 7.81 2.20
CA GLY A 129 -5.85 9.03 1.84
C GLY A 129 -5.76 9.38 0.34
N LEU A 130 -4.60 9.16 -0.27
CA LEU A 130 -4.37 9.37 -1.70
C LEU A 130 -5.23 8.42 -2.55
N GLN A 131 -5.38 7.16 -2.14
CA GLN A 131 -6.23 6.19 -2.84
C GLN A 131 -7.69 6.61 -2.83
N VAL A 132 -8.22 7.11 -1.71
CA VAL A 132 -9.60 7.61 -1.64
C VAL A 132 -9.80 8.81 -2.55
N GLN A 133 -8.91 9.81 -2.49
CA GLN A 133 -9.00 11.02 -3.32
C GLN A 133 -8.88 10.71 -4.82
N TRP A 134 -7.92 9.85 -5.18
CA TRP A 134 -7.73 9.44 -6.57
C TRP A 134 -8.92 8.65 -7.13
N LEU A 135 -9.59 7.84 -6.31
CA LEU A 135 -10.82 7.15 -6.73
C LEU A 135 -11.99 8.11 -6.99
N LEU A 136 -12.05 9.24 -6.26
CA LEU A 136 -13.07 10.27 -6.43
C LEU A 136 -12.82 11.10 -7.70
N ASP A 137 -11.57 11.50 -7.95
CA ASP A 137 -11.15 12.17 -9.18
C ASP A 137 -9.72 11.78 -9.54
N ARG A 138 -9.58 10.98 -10.60
CA ARG A 138 -8.30 10.45 -11.07
C ARG A 138 -7.41 11.51 -11.73
N GLN A 139 -7.96 12.67 -12.06
CA GLN A 139 -7.21 13.78 -12.66
C GLN A 139 -6.77 14.82 -11.64
N ALA A 140 -7.33 14.78 -10.42
CA ALA A 140 -7.03 15.76 -9.38
C ALA A 140 -5.59 15.67 -8.87
N LEU A 141 -5.00 14.47 -8.83
CA LEU A 141 -3.64 14.25 -8.32
C LEU A 141 -2.97 13.01 -8.91
N ASP A 142 -1.64 12.99 -8.85
CA ASP A 142 -0.82 11.81 -9.10
C ASP A 142 -0.32 11.22 -7.77
N MET A 143 -0.81 10.02 -7.41
CA MET A 143 -0.54 9.42 -6.10
C MET A 143 0.97 9.18 -5.87
N ALA A 144 1.72 8.82 -6.91
CA ALA A 144 3.14 8.50 -6.79
C ALA A 144 3.96 9.78 -6.53
N THR A 145 3.61 10.87 -7.21
CA THR A 145 4.20 12.20 -7.03
C THR A 145 3.99 12.71 -5.61
N GLU A 146 2.77 12.61 -5.08
CA GLU A 146 2.47 13.03 -3.71
C GLU A 146 3.20 12.18 -2.65
N LEU A 147 3.32 10.87 -2.88
CA LEU A 147 4.12 10.01 -2.02
C LEU A 147 5.61 10.38 -2.07
N LYS A 148 6.18 10.62 -3.26
CA LYS A 148 7.57 11.09 -3.43
C LYS A 148 7.79 12.40 -2.65
N ALA A 149 6.85 13.33 -2.72
CA ALA A 149 6.90 14.61 -2.00
C ALA A 149 6.94 14.42 -0.47
N LEU A 150 6.07 13.59 0.09
CA LEU A 150 6.12 13.28 1.53
C LEU A 150 7.45 12.63 1.91
N LEU A 151 7.92 11.63 1.17
CA LEU A 151 9.16 10.94 1.51
C LEU A 151 10.36 11.90 1.49
N ALA A 152 10.42 12.84 0.54
CA ALA A 152 11.46 13.87 0.49
C ALA A 152 11.49 14.79 1.74
N LEU A 153 10.35 14.94 2.43
CA LEU A 153 10.25 15.66 3.72
C LEU A 153 10.71 14.83 4.91
N LEU A 154 10.77 13.49 4.80
CA LEU A 154 11.13 12.57 5.87
C LEU A 154 12.60 12.14 5.81
N VAL A 155 13.18 12.08 4.61
CA VAL A 155 14.53 11.56 4.39
C VAL A 155 15.41 12.51 3.57
N ARG A 156 16.73 12.31 3.66
CA ARG A 156 17.79 13.04 2.94
C ARG A 156 18.23 12.24 1.71
N MET A 157 17.30 11.91 0.84
CA MET A 157 17.60 11.25 -0.44
C MET A 157 16.66 11.74 -1.54
N ASP A 158 17.15 11.67 -2.77
CA ASP A 158 16.36 12.04 -3.94
C ASP A 158 15.61 10.83 -4.51
N PHE A 159 14.36 11.10 -4.90
CA PHE A 159 13.46 10.16 -5.56
C PHE A 159 13.24 10.48 -7.04
N HIS A 160 14.06 11.37 -7.63
CA HIS A 160 13.99 11.67 -9.05
C HIS A 160 14.28 10.42 -9.89
N ASP A 161 13.48 10.25 -10.94
CA ASP A 161 13.74 9.22 -11.94
C ASP A 161 15.03 9.59 -12.68
N ALA A 162 15.92 8.61 -12.89
CA ALA A 162 17.09 8.77 -13.74
C ALA A 162 16.68 8.82 -15.22
N SER A 163 15.83 9.76 -15.62
CA SER A 163 15.52 10.06 -17.01
C SER A 163 16.36 11.26 -17.45
N GLY A 164 17.62 10.97 -17.78
CA GLY A 164 18.58 11.97 -18.22
C GLY A 164 19.89 11.42 -18.75
N SER A 165 19.88 10.32 -19.52
CA SER A 165 21.00 10.00 -20.43
C SER A 165 20.60 9.02 -21.52
N ARG A 166 20.11 9.53 -22.65
CA ARG A 166 20.88 9.53 -23.90
C ARG A 166 20.19 10.36 -24.97
N ILE A 167 21.01 11.24 -25.54
CA ILE A 167 20.87 11.90 -26.84
C ILE A 167 20.82 10.82 -27.93
#